data_AF-A0A9N9C0H2-F1
#
_entry.id   AF-A0A9N9C0H2-F1
#
_cell.length_a   1.000
_cell.length_b   1.000
_cell.length_c   1.000
_cell.angle_alpha   90.00
_cell.angle_beta   90.00
_cell.angle_gamma   90.00
#
_symmetry.space_group_name_H-M   'P 1'
#
loop_
_entity.id
_entity.type
_entity.pdbx_description
1 polymer ?
#
loop_
_entity_poly.entity_id
_entity_poly.type
_entity_poly.pdbx_seq_one_letter_code
_entity_poly.pdbx_strand_id
1 'polypeptide(L)'
;MKNYFAPKIVPGFENLHSDIVIIPGFKGSRLFNTVTKNAGWLELHTPFLPYSKENIDLPLEIEKNEEHCLVPDGIFARVLWMKFYDTLIKHLEDLEIKWNQDLQKSFDEEKTNSKSPLRFHKFSYDWRRSNEATHSNGGLITLSTLHQAPHLIAGAIFAGTPFHGAPGILRDLRFGSDTLFNKKIQDDAAFITFRPVLGFLPWNRIAFRDIDTNEDVYVDYFDIKEWLKNDWVNIIHEDNLRYLELGSKEKRIEYLNRTLENTKEFHETLKFRKDFDYPPLVTLASGKLPTNGGYMVQRDDDKTKILYENPIVVNGDGAVPIESTKLPEGIPHKTIFSERSHGELLEDLETVGEALLFLFSKNN
;
A
#
# COMPACT_ATOMS: atom_id res chain seq x y z
N MET A 1 -22.24 -28.11 13.09
CA MET A 1 -23.02 -26.86 13.01
C MET A 1 -22.05 -25.71 13.27
N LYS A 2 -21.79 -24.84 12.27
CA LYS A 2 -21.06 -23.60 12.54
C LYS A 2 -22.00 -22.73 13.39
N ASN A 3 -21.62 -22.42 14.61
CA ASN A 3 -22.31 -21.42 15.42
C ASN A 3 -22.18 -20.08 14.69
N TYR A 4 -23.21 -19.72 13.92
CA TYR A 4 -23.38 -18.37 13.41
C TYR A 4 -23.67 -17.48 14.61
N PHE A 5 -22.61 -16.90 15.19
CA PHE A 5 -22.79 -15.74 16.05
C PHE A 5 -23.41 -14.65 15.17
N ALA A 6 -24.56 -14.10 15.59
CA ALA A 6 -25.12 -12.94 14.92
C ALA A 6 -24.04 -11.85 14.89
N PRO A 7 -23.64 -11.34 13.70
CA PRO A 7 -22.54 -10.39 13.61
C PRO A 7 -22.87 -9.14 14.45
N LYS A 8 -21.85 -8.59 15.13
CA LYS A 8 -21.97 -7.30 15.81
C LYS A 8 -22.53 -6.30 14.80
N ILE A 9 -23.64 -5.65 15.13
CA ILE A 9 -24.19 -4.59 14.29
C ILE A 9 -23.24 -3.40 14.44
N VAL A 10 -22.57 -3.05 13.34
CA VAL A 10 -21.69 -1.89 13.26
C VAL A 10 -22.38 -0.87 12.36
N PRO A 11 -22.73 0.33 12.86
CA PRO A 11 -23.42 1.35 12.05
C PRO A 11 -22.67 1.69 10.77
N GLY A 12 -23.40 1.99 9.71
CA GLY A 12 -22.89 2.32 8.38
C GLY A 12 -22.88 1.16 7.39
N PHE A 13 -22.65 -0.07 7.85
CA PHE A 13 -22.67 -1.25 6.98
C PHE A 13 -24.07 -1.57 6.45
N GLU A 14 -25.13 -1.16 7.15
CA GLU A 14 -26.51 -1.26 6.68
C GLU A 14 -26.82 -0.42 5.43
N ASN A 15 -25.98 0.57 5.10
CA ASN A 15 -26.16 1.42 3.92
C ASN A 15 -25.55 0.84 2.64
N LEU A 16 -24.81 -0.28 2.74
CA LEU A 16 -24.23 -0.95 1.59
C LEU A 16 -25.34 -1.45 0.65
N HIS A 17 -25.29 -1.00 -0.60
CA HIS A 17 -26.25 -1.38 -1.64
C HIS A 17 -25.60 -1.62 -3.02
N SER A 18 -24.27 -1.69 -3.04
CA SER A 18 -23.45 -1.83 -4.25
C SER A 18 -22.31 -2.81 -3.98
N ASP A 19 -21.78 -3.41 -5.04
CA ASP A 19 -20.63 -4.32 -4.95
C ASP A 19 -19.46 -3.68 -4.21
N ILE A 20 -18.80 -4.49 -3.38
CA ILE A 20 -17.69 -4.05 -2.54
C ILE A 20 -16.43 -4.72 -3.06
N VAL A 21 -15.39 -3.93 -3.29
CA VAL A 21 -14.07 -4.45 -3.69
C VAL A 21 -13.06 -4.08 -2.61
N ILE A 22 -12.38 -5.08 -2.06
CA ILE A 22 -11.22 -4.84 -1.19
C ILE A 22 -9.94 -5.01 -2.01
N ILE A 23 -9.09 -3.98 -2.00
CA ILE A 23 -7.79 -3.96 -2.67
C ILE A 23 -6.73 -3.83 -1.56
N PRO A 24 -5.94 -4.87 -1.29
CA PRO A 24 -4.94 -4.82 -0.24
C PRO A 24 -3.80 -3.85 -0.59
N GLY A 25 -3.08 -3.39 0.43
CA GLY A 25 -1.89 -2.60 0.25
C GLY A 25 -0.64 -3.40 -0.14
N PHE A 26 0.50 -2.72 -0.15
CA PHE A 26 1.82 -3.36 -0.33
C PHE A 26 1.97 -4.56 0.62
N LYS A 27 2.40 -5.71 0.08
CA LYS A 27 2.52 -7.00 0.80
C LYS A 27 1.21 -7.63 1.30
N GLY A 28 0.06 -7.03 1.00
CA GLY A 28 -1.24 -7.50 1.48
C GLY A 28 -1.89 -8.59 0.62
N SER A 29 -1.21 -9.08 -0.44
CA SER A 29 -1.60 -10.29 -1.17
C SER A 29 -0.63 -11.42 -0.88
N ARG A 30 -1.14 -12.66 -0.76
CA ARG A 30 -0.30 -13.86 -0.77
C ARG A 30 0.26 -14.06 -2.17
N LEU A 31 1.48 -14.58 -2.25
CA LEU A 31 2.09 -15.02 -3.49
C LEU A 31 2.33 -16.52 -3.39
N PHE A 32 1.96 -17.25 -4.43
CA PHE A 32 2.19 -18.68 -4.57
C PHE A 32 3.29 -18.92 -5.61
N ASN A 33 4.23 -19.82 -5.31
CA ASN A 33 5.29 -20.18 -6.23
C ASN A 33 4.86 -21.39 -7.07
N THR A 34 4.63 -21.16 -8.36
CA THR A 34 4.15 -22.18 -9.30
C THR A 34 5.19 -23.27 -9.60
N VAL A 35 6.48 -23.02 -9.34
CA VAL A 35 7.58 -23.97 -9.55
C VAL A 35 7.75 -24.86 -8.34
N THR A 36 7.90 -24.27 -7.14
CA THR A 36 8.11 -25.04 -5.90
C THR A 36 6.82 -25.59 -5.30
N LYS A 37 5.65 -25.10 -5.76
CA LYS A 37 4.31 -25.44 -5.27
C LYS A 37 4.06 -25.11 -3.80
N ASN A 38 4.78 -24.12 -3.25
CA ASN A 38 4.62 -23.61 -1.88
C ASN A 38 4.23 -22.13 -1.91
N ALA A 39 3.90 -21.53 -0.76
CA ALA A 39 3.79 -20.08 -0.71
C ALA A 39 5.15 -19.45 -1.01
N GLY A 40 5.16 -18.38 -1.80
CA GLY A 40 6.34 -17.55 -2.05
C GLY A 40 6.27 -16.18 -1.39
N TRP A 41 5.21 -15.89 -0.63
CA TRP A 41 5.15 -14.77 0.31
C TRP A 41 4.43 -15.21 1.58
N LEU A 42 5.23 -15.40 2.63
CA LEU A 42 4.85 -15.66 4.03
C LEU A 42 3.79 -16.77 4.24
N GLU A 43 4.24 -17.93 4.71
CA GLU A 43 3.39 -18.88 5.43
C GLU A 43 3.37 -18.59 6.94
N LEU A 44 2.44 -19.24 7.65
CA LEU A 44 2.39 -19.23 9.12
C LEU A 44 3.72 -19.60 9.79
N HIS A 45 4.55 -20.41 9.12
CA HIS A 45 5.81 -20.92 9.67
C HIS A 45 7.05 -20.15 9.19
N THR A 46 6.97 -19.39 8.08
CA THR A 46 8.06 -18.59 7.51
C THR A 46 8.72 -17.62 8.51
N PRO A 47 7.98 -16.99 9.44
CA PRO A 47 8.57 -16.14 10.47
C PRO A 47 9.57 -16.87 11.37
N PHE A 48 9.48 -18.19 11.51
CA PHE A 48 10.30 -18.99 12.42
C PHE A 48 11.44 -19.73 11.71
N LEU A 49 11.61 -19.55 10.39
CA LEU A 49 12.71 -20.11 9.61
C LEU A 49 13.70 -19.01 9.20
N PRO A 50 14.66 -18.64 10.06
CA PRO A 50 15.61 -17.55 9.78
C PRO A 50 16.59 -17.84 8.62
N TYR A 51 16.55 -19.06 8.07
CA TYR A 51 17.46 -19.51 7.01
C TYR A 51 16.78 -19.74 5.65
N SER A 52 15.45 -19.68 5.53
CA SER A 52 14.79 -19.82 4.23
C SER A 52 14.98 -18.54 3.40
N LYS A 53 15.83 -18.64 2.37
CA LYS A 53 15.98 -17.63 1.31
C LYS A 53 15.03 -18.03 0.18
N GLU A 54 13.72 -17.92 0.41
CA GLU A 54 12.82 -17.88 -0.74
C GLU A 54 13.17 -16.62 -1.52
N ASN A 55 13.67 -16.79 -2.75
CA ASN A 55 14.00 -15.67 -3.58
C ASN A 55 12.68 -15.03 -4.05
N ILE A 56 12.37 -13.88 -3.47
CA ILE A 56 11.20 -13.07 -3.83
C ILE A 56 11.56 -11.87 -4.71
N ASP A 57 12.82 -11.78 -5.16
CA ASP A 57 13.30 -10.72 -6.05
C ASP A 57 12.35 -10.56 -7.24
N LEU A 58 12.11 -9.32 -7.62
CA LEU A 58 11.52 -9.05 -8.91
C LEU A 58 12.65 -8.95 -9.94
N PRO A 59 12.64 -9.78 -11.01
CA PRO A 59 13.66 -9.67 -12.04
C PRO A 59 13.71 -8.25 -12.62
N LEU A 60 14.91 -7.70 -12.77
CA LEU A 60 15.08 -6.28 -13.13
C LEU A 60 14.51 -5.95 -14.52
N GLU A 61 14.49 -6.90 -15.44
CA GLU A 61 14.03 -6.70 -16.83
C GLU A 61 12.59 -7.16 -17.05
N ILE A 62 11.90 -7.64 -16.02
CA ILE A 62 10.56 -8.23 -16.20
C ILE A 62 9.58 -7.22 -16.79
N GLU A 63 8.88 -7.60 -17.85
CA GLU A 63 7.85 -6.74 -18.44
C GLU A 63 6.51 -6.85 -17.69
N LYS A 64 5.65 -5.84 -17.84
CA LYS A 64 4.35 -5.74 -17.16
C LYS A 64 3.52 -7.04 -17.24
N ASN A 65 3.40 -7.59 -18.45
CA ASN A 65 2.54 -8.74 -18.74
C ASN A 65 3.32 -10.07 -18.83
N GLU A 66 4.62 -10.06 -18.53
CA GLU A 66 5.44 -11.25 -18.56
C GLU A 66 5.05 -12.19 -17.42
N GLU A 67 4.92 -13.49 -17.69
CA GLU A 67 4.63 -14.48 -16.65
C GLU A 67 5.81 -14.62 -15.67
N HIS A 68 5.52 -14.90 -14.40
CA HIS A 68 6.54 -15.16 -13.39
C HIS A 68 6.11 -16.31 -12.49
N CYS A 69 7.08 -16.97 -11.85
CA CYS A 69 6.81 -18.11 -10.98
C CYS A 69 5.97 -17.75 -9.75
N LEU A 70 6.07 -16.52 -9.26
CA LEU A 70 5.26 -16.00 -8.16
C LEU A 70 3.98 -15.36 -8.71
N VAL A 71 2.84 -15.92 -8.35
CA VAL A 71 1.50 -15.48 -8.77
C VAL A 71 0.62 -15.15 -7.57
N PRO A 72 -0.37 -14.24 -7.70
CA PRO A 72 -1.26 -13.89 -6.59
C PRO A 72 -2.12 -15.07 -6.15
N ASP A 73 -2.30 -15.24 -4.83
CA ASP A 73 -3.11 -16.30 -4.23
C ASP A 73 -4.04 -15.77 -3.11
N GLY A 74 -4.78 -14.70 -3.40
CA GLY A 74 -5.71 -14.09 -2.45
C GLY A 74 -5.07 -13.15 -1.44
N ILE A 75 -5.89 -12.62 -0.52
CA ILE A 75 -5.50 -11.58 0.44
C ILE A 75 -4.75 -12.17 1.63
N PHE A 76 -3.66 -11.54 2.02
CA PHE A 76 -2.93 -11.82 3.25
C PHE A 76 -3.64 -11.16 4.44
N ALA A 77 -4.71 -11.80 4.91
CA ALA A 77 -5.62 -11.22 5.90
C ALA A 77 -5.07 -11.17 7.34
N ARG A 78 -4.17 -12.10 7.70
CA ARG A 78 -3.63 -12.25 9.06
C ARG A 78 -2.32 -13.05 9.06
N VAL A 79 -1.52 -12.86 10.11
CA VAL A 79 -0.38 -13.71 10.47
C VAL A 79 -0.34 -13.89 11.98
N LEU A 80 -0.34 -15.13 12.46
CA LEU A 80 -0.43 -15.45 13.89
C LEU A 80 -1.63 -14.73 14.57
N TRP A 81 -1.36 -13.86 15.54
CA TRP A 81 -2.36 -13.03 16.22
C TRP A 81 -2.58 -11.67 15.55
N MET A 82 -1.70 -11.26 14.63
CA MET A 82 -1.80 -9.99 13.92
C MET A 82 -2.82 -10.10 12.80
N LYS A 83 -3.75 -9.14 12.75
CA LYS A 83 -4.79 -9.08 11.73
C LYS A 83 -4.62 -7.81 10.90
N PHE A 84 -4.88 -7.92 9.60
CA PHE A 84 -4.78 -6.80 8.68
C PHE A 84 -6.10 -6.52 7.94
N TYR A 85 -6.77 -7.60 7.52
CA TYR A 85 -8.07 -7.53 6.82
C TYR A 85 -9.06 -8.58 7.33
N ASP A 86 -8.67 -9.43 8.28
CA ASP A 86 -9.42 -10.59 8.71
C ASP A 86 -10.80 -10.26 9.30
N THR A 87 -10.87 -9.28 10.20
CA THR A 87 -12.15 -8.97 10.86
C THR A 87 -13.11 -8.32 9.87
N LEU A 88 -12.60 -7.43 9.01
CA LEU A 88 -13.39 -6.79 7.94
C LEU A 88 -13.87 -7.80 6.90
N ILE A 89 -12.98 -8.66 6.38
CA ILE A 89 -13.33 -9.67 5.38
C ILE A 89 -14.46 -10.57 5.89
N LYS A 90 -14.33 -11.09 7.11
CA LYS A 90 -15.38 -11.94 7.71
C LYS A 90 -16.70 -11.20 7.85
N HIS A 91 -16.64 -9.95 8.30
CA HIS A 91 -17.83 -9.13 8.45
C HIS A 91 -18.54 -8.89 7.10
N LEU A 92 -17.78 -8.59 6.04
CA LEU A 92 -18.33 -8.39 4.69
C LEU A 92 -18.86 -9.69 4.06
N GLU A 93 -18.20 -10.83 4.28
CA GLU A 93 -18.69 -12.15 3.86
C GLU A 93 -20.01 -12.51 4.56
N ASP A 94 -20.10 -12.30 5.87
CA ASP A 94 -21.33 -12.53 6.63
C ASP A 94 -22.48 -11.61 6.16
N LEU A 95 -22.16 -10.35 5.82
CA LEU A 95 -23.12 -9.38 5.28
C LEU A 95 -23.62 -9.76 3.88
N GLU A 96 -22.74 -10.20 2.99
CA GLU A 96 -23.09 -10.70 1.65
C GLU A 96 -24.07 -11.88 1.75
N ILE A 97 -23.77 -12.85 2.61
CA ILE A 97 -24.62 -14.03 2.84
C ILE A 97 -26.00 -13.58 3.35
N LYS A 98 -26.04 -12.72 4.37
CA LYS A 98 -27.28 -12.24 4.97
C LYS A 98 -28.13 -11.45 3.97
N TRP A 99 -27.53 -10.51 3.23
CA TRP A 99 -28.21 -9.69 2.24
C TRP A 99 -28.90 -10.54 1.17
N ASN A 100 -28.17 -11.52 0.63
CA ASN A 100 -28.68 -12.37 -0.44
C ASN A 100 -29.78 -13.34 0.06
N GLN A 101 -29.72 -13.77 1.33
CA GLN A 101 -30.81 -14.54 1.95
C GLN A 101 -32.08 -13.69 2.14
N ASP A 102 -31.95 -12.44 2.60
CA ASP A 102 -33.08 -11.54 2.80
C ASP A 102 -33.70 -11.08 1.47
N LEU A 103 -32.86 -10.93 0.44
CA LEU A 103 -33.30 -10.68 -0.93
C LEU A 103 -34.13 -11.85 -1.46
N GLN A 104 -33.67 -13.09 -1.30
CA GLN A 104 -34.40 -14.30 -1.72
C GLN A 104 -35.77 -14.41 -1.03
N LYS A 105 -35.83 -14.24 0.29
CA LYS A 105 -37.10 -14.26 1.04
C LYS A 105 -38.09 -13.21 0.54
N SER A 106 -37.59 -12.02 0.17
CA SER A 106 -38.45 -10.95 -0.35
C SER A 106 -39.03 -11.28 -1.73
N PHE A 107 -38.26 -11.96 -2.59
CA PHE A 107 -38.74 -12.48 -3.86
C PHE A 107 -39.82 -13.56 -3.66
N ASP A 108 -39.60 -14.48 -2.72
CA ASP A 108 -40.55 -15.55 -2.40
C ASP A 108 -41.88 -14.99 -1.83
N GLU A 109 -41.86 -13.79 -1.24
CA GLU A 109 -43.04 -13.08 -0.70
C GLU A 109 -43.75 -12.15 -1.73
N GLU A 110 -43.43 -12.22 -3.03
CA GLU A 110 -43.99 -11.36 -4.11
C GLU A 110 -43.88 -9.84 -3.85
N LYS A 111 -42.96 -9.41 -2.99
CA LYS A 111 -42.67 -7.98 -2.81
C LYS A 111 -41.84 -7.50 -3.99
N THR A 112 -42.32 -6.48 -4.70
CA THR A 112 -41.55 -5.82 -5.78
C THR A 112 -40.29 -5.19 -5.19
N ASN A 113 -39.16 -5.93 -5.24
CA ASN A 113 -37.89 -5.44 -4.74
C ASN A 113 -36.99 -5.01 -5.92
N SER A 114 -36.62 -3.73 -5.95
CA SER A 114 -35.66 -3.17 -6.91
C SER A 114 -34.19 -3.41 -6.51
N LYS A 115 -33.93 -4.29 -5.54
CA LYS A 115 -32.60 -4.51 -4.96
C LYS A 115 -31.85 -5.59 -5.75
N SER A 116 -30.61 -5.28 -6.10
CA SER A 116 -29.68 -6.25 -6.69
C SER A 116 -28.96 -7.07 -5.61
N PRO A 117 -28.44 -8.27 -5.93
CA PRO A 117 -27.58 -9.01 -5.02
C PRO A 117 -26.33 -8.17 -4.70
N LEU A 118 -25.93 -8.20 -3.43
CA LEU A 118 -24.67 -7.63 -2.97
C LEU A 118 -23.56 -8.65 -3.27
N ARG A 119 -22.43 -8.20 -3.83
CA ARG A 119 -21.24 -9.04 -4.01
C ARG A 119 -20.01 -8.45 -3.35
N PHE A 120 -19.25 -9.31 -2.67
CA PHE A 120 -17.98 -8.92 -2.07
C PHE A 120 -16.80 -9.53 -2.84
N HIS A 121 -16.02 -8.66 -3.49
CA HIS A 121 -14.88 -9.02 -4.32
C HIS A 121 -13.56 -8.80 -3.57
N LYS A 122 -12.76 -9.85 -3.49
CA LYS A 122 -11.41 -9.82 -2.90
C LYS A 122 -10.38 -9.76 -4.01
N PHE A 123 -9.72 -8.63 -4.18
CA PHE A 123 -8.68 -8.47 -5.19
C PHE A 123 -7.32 -8.89 -4.64
N SER A 124 -6.54 -9.64 -5.41
CA SER A 124 -5.15 -9.98 -5.08
C SER A 124 -4.27 -9.79 -6.30
N TYR A 125 -3.04 -9.32 -6.08
CA TYR A 125 -2.10 -8.99 -7.15
C TYR A 125 -0.65 -9.22 -6.70
N ASP A 126 0.28 -9.24 -7.67
CA ASP A 126 1.71 -9.32 -7.37
C ASP A 126 2.18 -7.93 -6.96
N TRP A 127 2.16 -7.69 -5.65
CA TRP A 127 2.51 -6.41 -5.05
C TRP A 127 3.95 -6.00 -5.30
N ARG A 128 4.82 -6.87 -5.87
CA ARG A 128 6.20 -6.53 -6.20
C ARG A 128 6.30 -5.74 -7.51
N ARG A 129 5.36 -5.90 -8.44
CA ARG A 129 5.44 -5.42 -9.85
C ARG A 129 4.98 -3.97 -10.07
N SER A 130 4.47 -3.34 -9.04
CA SER A 130 3.48 -2.29 -9.21
C SER A 130 4.13 -0.90 -9.39
N ASN A 131 4.41 -0.48 -10.63
CA ASN A 131 4.66 0.92 -11.06
C ASN A 131 4.93 1.11 -12.59
N GLU A 132 4.29 0.35 -13.47
CA GLU A 132 4.26 0.65 -14.91
C GLU A 132 2.79 0.81 -15.36
N ALA A 133 2.35 2.08 -15.42
CA ALA A 133 1.03 2.59 -15.86
C ALA A 133 -0.25 2.10 -15.13
N THR A 134 -0.22 1.07 -14.30
CA THR A 134 -1.34 0.71 -13.42
C THR A 134 -0.81 -0.13 -12.27
N HIS A 135 -1.29 0.16 -11.06
CA HIS A 135 -1.04 -0.56 -9.81
C HIS A 135 0.21 -0.08 -9.04
N SER A 136 0.02 0.53 -7.87
CA SER A 136 0.95 0.77 -6.77
C SER A 136 0.32 0.21 -5.47
N ASN A 137 0.57 0.74 -4.28
CA ASN A 137 -0.19 0.42 -3.05
C ASN A 137 -1.71 0.55 -3.29
N GLY A 138 -2.53 -0.34 -2.71
CA GLY A 138 -3.98 -0.46 -2.96
C GLY A 138 -4.73 0.87 -3.08
N GLY A 139 -4.48 1.83 -2.19
CA GLY A 139 -5.10 3.15 -2.28
C GLY A 139 -4.65 4.01 -3.47
N LEU A 140 -3.35 3.98 -3.81
CA LEU A 140 -2.82 4.66 -5.01
C LEU A 140 -3.38 4.01 -6.29
N ILE A 141 -3.56 2.68 -6.30
CA ILE A 141 -4.28 1.98 -7.39
C ILE A 141 -5.68 2.55 -7.52
N THR A 142 -6.42 2.56 -6.43
CA THR A 142 -7.83 2.95 -6.42
C THR A 142 -8.01 4.37 -6.95
N LEU A 143 -7.16 5.33 -6.56
CA LEU A 143 -7.25 6.69 -7.08
C LEU A 143 -6.90 6.78 -8.57
N SER A 144 -5.85 6.10 -9.02
CA SER A 144 -5.50 6.06 -10.45
C SER A 144 -6.62 5.41 -11.29
N THR A 145 -7.21 4.31 -10.81
CA THR A 145 -8.35 3.65 -11.44
C THR A 145 -9.59 4.55 -11.46
N LEU A 146 -9.87 5.26 -10.37
CA LEU A 146 -10.97 6.24 -10.30
C LEU A 146 -10.83 7.27 -11.41
N HIS A 147 -9.65 7.84 -11.57
CA HIS A 147 -9.35 8.81 -12.62
C HIS A 147 -9.45 8.25 -14.05
N GLN A 148 -9.28 6.94 -14.25
CA GLN A 148 -9.36 6.30 -15.57
C GLN A 148 -10.77 5.79 -15.90
N ALA A 149 -11.51 5.33 -14.90
CA ALA A 149 -12.83 4.72 -15.04
C ALA A 149 -13.78 5.17 -13.91
N PRO A 150 -14.13 6.48 -13.84
CA PRO A 150 -14.95 7.03 -12.74
C PRO A 150 -16.30 6.33 -12.58
N HIS A 151 -16.91 5.93 -13.69
CA HIS A 151 -18.21 5.26 -13.74
C HIS A 151 -18.25 3.89 -13.03
N LEU A 152 -17.09 3.33 -12.63
CA LEU A 152 -17.00 2.06 -11.90
C LEU A 152 -16.96 2.24 -10.38
N ILE A 153 -16.76 3.45 -9.87
CA ILE A 153 -16.50 3.70 -8.45
C ILE A 153 -17.52 4.69 -7.90
N ALA A 154 -18.46 4.17 -7.10
CA ALA A 154 -19.47 4.98 -6.41
C ALA A 154 -18.91 5.76 -5.20
N GLY A 155 -17.76 5.34 -4.68
CA GLY A 155 -17.04 5.96 -3.57
C GLY A 155 -15.86 5.09 -3.14
N ALA A 156 -14.93 5.64 -2.35
CA ALA A 156 -13.74 4.91 -1.91
C ALA A 156 -13.30 5.26 -0.49
N ILE A 157 -12.77 4.25 0.21
CA ILE A 157 -12.11 4.39 1.51
C ILE A 157 -10.62 4.08 1.31
N PHE A 158 -9.76 5.04 1.59
CA PHE A 158 -8.30 4.93 1.53
C PHE A 158 -7.74 4.80 2.95
N ALA A 159 -7.26 3.61 3.34
CA ALA A 159 -6.69 3.40 4.67
C ALA A 159 -5.16 3.56 4.64
N GLY A 160 -4.63 4.54 5.40
CA GLY A 160 -3.19 4.75 5.57
C GLY A 160 -2.43 4.93 4.25
N THR A 161 -3.07 5.45 3.22
CA THR A 161 -2.48 5.49 1.86
C THR A 161 -1.45 6.62 1.77
N PRO A 162 -0.17 6.37 1.44
CA PRO A 162 0.88 7.39 1.43
C PRO A 162 0.87 8.22 0.15
N PHE A 163 -0.18 9.02 -0.07
CA PHE A 163 -0.31 9.90 -1.24
C PHE A 163 0.85 10.89 -1.39
N HIS A 164 1.43 11.37 -0.28
CA HIS A 164 2.61 12.24 -0.31
C HIS A 164 3.91 11.52 0.10
N GLY A 165 3.90 10.19 0.09
CA GLY A 165 5.06 9.35 0.41
C GLY A 165 5.17 8.96 1.89
N ALA A 166 6.04 7.99 2.16
CA ALA A 166 6.37 7.47 3.48
C ALA A 166 7.90 7.49 3.63
N PRO A 167 8.47 8.60 4.15
CA PRO A 167 9.92 8.82 4.19
C PRO A 167 10.73 7.68 4.82
N GLY A 168 10.14 6.97 5.78
CA GLY A 168 10.73 5.77 6.41
C GLY A 168 11.31 4.75 5.41
N ILE A 169 10.76 4.67 4.20
CA ILE A 169 11.19 3.74 3.15
C ILE A 169 12.67 3.89 2.74
N LEU A 170 13.26 5.09 2.91
CA LEU A 170 14.66 5.34 2.55
C LEU A 170 15.64 4.48 3.37
N ARG A 171 15.29 4.18 4.62
CA ARG A 171 16.10 3.27 5.45
C ARG A 171 15.98 1.85 4.96
N ASP A 172 14.77 1.41 4.62
CA ASP A 172 14.53 0.04 4.15
C ASP A 172 15.16 -0.20 2.77
N LEU A 173 15.23 0.82 1.92
CA LEU A 173 15.99 0.79 0.68
C LEU A 173 17.50 0.62 0.90
N ARG A 174 18.04 1.18 2.00
CA ARG A 174 19.48 1.08 2.33
C ARG A 174 19.84 -0.24 3.01
N PHE A 175 18.97 -0.75 3.87
CA PHE A 175 19.30 -1.84 4.79
C PHE A 175 18.44 -3.09 4.64
N GLY A 176 17.46 -3.07 3.73
CA GLY A 176 16.39 -4.06 3.68
C GLY A 176 15.34 -3.82 4.77
N SER A 177 14.33 -4.70 4.79
CA SER A 177 13.18 -4.60 5.69
C SER A 177 12.98 -5.91 6.45
N ASP A 178 12.94 -5.85 7.78
CA ASP A 178 12.78 -7.07 8.59
C ASP A 178 11.36 -7.64 8.40
N THR A 179 11.25 -8.96 8.20
CA THR A 179 9.96 -9.66 8.09
C THR A 179 9.72 -10.53 9.32
N LEU A 180 9.08 -9.96 10.35
CA LEU A 180 8.99 -10.59 11.67
C LEU A 180 10.39 -10.95 12.18
N PHE A 181 10.78 -12.24 12.23
CA PHE A 181 12.13 -12.65 12.64
C PHE A 181 13.08 -12.98 11.47
N ASN A 182 12.63 -12.86 10.22
CA ASN A 182 13.43 -13.16 9.03
C ASN A 182 13.96 -11.87 8.38
N LYS A 183 15.30 -11.73 8.33
CA LYS A 183 16.00 -10.57 7.74
C LYS A 183 16.51 -10.81 6.31
N LYS A 184 16.38 -12.05 5.80
CA LYS A 184 16.98 -12.48 4.52
C LYS A 184 16.00 -12.42 3.35
N ILE A 185 14.70 -12.57 3.60
CA ILE A 185 13.68 -12.53 2.55
C ILE A 185 13.64 -11.15 1.87
N GLN A 186 13.88 -10.09 2.63
CA GLN A 186 13.82 -8.72 2.18
C GLN A 186 15.13 -7.99 2.51
N ASP A 187 16.25 -8.57 2.09
CA ASP A 187 17.52 -7.83 2.08
C ASP A 187 17.42 -6.58 1.18
N ASP A 188 18.38 -5.67 1.30
CA ASP A 188 18.42 -4.43 0.51
C ASP A 188 18.39 -4.68 -1.00
N ALA A 189 19.06 -5.74 -1.44
CA ALA A 189 19.06 -6.21 -2.83
C ALA A 189 17.65 -6.59 -3.30
N ALA A 190 16.91 -7.41 -2.56
CA ALA A 190 15.54 -7.78 -2.90
C ALA A 190 14.61 -6.58 -2.83
N PHE A 191 14.71 -5.81 -1.75
CA PHE A 191 13.74 -4.78 -1.41
C PHE A 191 13.66 -3.67 -2.45
N ILE A 192 14.79 -3.24 -3.01
CA ILE A 192 14.81 -2.22 -4.07
C ILE A 192 14.22 -2.71 -5.40
N THR A 193 14.14 -4.03 -5.64
CA THR A 193 13.46 -4.57 -6.83
C THR A 193 11.94 -4.46 -6.75
N PHE A 194 11.38 -4.19 -5.55
CA PHE A 194 9.95 -4.03 -5.37
C PHE A 194 9.51 -2.64 -5.78
N ARG A 195 9.33 -2.45 -7.07
CA ARG A 195 8.69 -1.31 -7.72
C ARG A 195 7.89 -0.32 -6.80
N PRO A 196 6.81 -0.71 -6.08
CA PRO A 196 6.06 0.25 -5.26
C PRO A 196 6.85 0.92 -4.13
N VAL A 197 7.98 0.39 -3.66
CA VAL A 197 8.78 1.05 -2.63
C VAL A 197 9.30 2.40 -3.10
N LEU A 198 9.60 2.53 -4.41
CA LEU A 198 9.96 3.82 -5.02
C LEU A 198 8.75 4.75 -5.15
N GLY A 199 7.54 4.19 -5.20
CA GLY A 199 6.28 4.94 -5.14
C GLY A 199 6.03 5.62 -3.79
N PHE A 200 6.71 5.18 -2.72
CA PHE A 200 6.61 5.78 -1.39
C PHE A 200 7.60 6.92 -1.17
N LEU A 201 8.45 7.23 -2.15
CA LEU A 201 9.35 8.37 -2.04
C LEU A 201 8.53 9.68 -1.96
N PRO A 202 8.94 10.65 -1.13
CA PRO A 202 8.16 11.87 -0.90
C PRO A 202 8.07 12.75 -2.13
N TRP A 203 6.87 12.84 -2.70
CA TRP A 203 6.62 13.60 -3.94
C TRP A 203 6.84 15.11 -3.77
N ASN A 204 6.57 15.63 -2.58
CA ASN A 204 6.73 17.05 -2.24
C ASN A 204 8.19 17.50 -2.12
N ARG A 205 9.17 16.59 -2.32
CA ARG A 205 10.62 16.86 -2.23
C ARG A 205 11.12 17.24 -0.83
N ILE A 206 10.27 17.11 0.19
CA ILE A 206 10.58 17.50 1.57
C ILE A 206 10.54 16.25 2.43
N ALA A 207 11.73 15.69 2.67
CA ALA A 207 11.93 14.60 3.64
C ALA A 207 13.26 14.70 4.39
N PHE A 208 14.06 15.72 4.07
CA PHE A 208 15.38 15.92 4.64
C PHE A 208 15.48 17.27 5.30
N ARG A 209 16.20 17.31 6.42
CA ARG A 209 16.56 18.54 7.11
C ARG A 209 18.05 18.52 7.44
N ASP A 210 18.74 19.59 7.11
CA ASP A 210 20.17 19.68 7.35
C ASP A 210 20.47 19.73 8.86
N ILE A 211 21.46 18.95 9.32
CA ILE A 211 21.76 18.79 10.75
C ILE A 211 22.39 20.04 11.37
N ASP A 212 23.08 20.84 10.58
CA ASP A 212 23.81 22.01 11.07
C ASP A 212 22.94 23.27 11.06
N THR A 213 22.15 23.45 9.99
CA THR A 213 21.29 24.63 9.77
C THR A 213 19.85 24.43 10.23
N ASN A 214 19.40 23.18 10.35
CA ASN A 214 18.00 22.81 10.63
C ASN A 214 17.02 23.33 9.55
N GLU A 215 17.50 23.62 8.35
CA GLU A 215 16.69 24.00 7.18
C GLU A 215 16.29 22.78 6.35
N ASP A 216 15.12 22.84 5.71
CA ASP A 216 14.64 21.77 4.85
C ASP A 216 15.51 21.65 3.59
N VAL A 217 15.92 20.44 3.25
CA VAL A 217 16.74 20.12 2.07
C VAL A 217 15.85 19.52 0.99
N TYR A 218 15.69 20.27 -0.09
CA TYR A 218 14.84 19.86 -1.22
C TYR A 218 15.60 18.94 -2.17
N VAL A 219 15.02 17.76 -2.43
CA VAL A 219 15.62 16.72 -3.28
C VAL A 219 14.59 16.18 -4.28
N ASP A 220 14.97 16.04 -5.54
CA ASP A 220 14.17 15.29 -6.52
C ASP A 220 14.49 13.79 -6.43
N TYR A 221 13.74 13.07 -5.59
CA TYR A 221 13.93 11.63 -5.39
C TYR A 221 13.71 10.79 -6.64
N PHE A 222 13.18 11.36 -7.72
CA PHE A 222 12.94 10.68 -8.99
C PHE A 222 13.98 11.00 -10.07
N ASP A 223 15.01 11.81 -9.75
CA ASP A 223 16.17 12.01 -10.62
C ASP A 223 17.27 10.99 -10.29
N ILE A 224 17.57 10.09 -11.25
CA ILE A 224 18.64 9.10 -11.10
C ILE A 224 20.00 9.71 -10.74
N LYS A 225 20.26 10.96 -11.13
CA LYS A 225 21.51 11.66 -10.80
C LYS A 225 21.67 11.85 -9.30
N GLU A 226 20.58 12.07 -8.57
CA GLU A 226 20.62 12.15 -7.11
C GLU A 226 21.05 10.81 -6.50
N TRP A 227 20.56 9.68 -7.01
CA TRP A 227 20.95 8.35 -6.53
C TRP A 227 22.40 8.02 -6.89
N LEU A 228 22.86 8.34 -8.10
CA LEU A 228 24.24 8.10 -8.52
C LEU A 228 25.25 8.97 -7.78
N LYS A 229 24.81 10.14 -7.31
CA LYS A 229 25.65 11.09 -6.57
C LYS A 229 25.71 10.79 -5.08
N ASN A 230 24.58 10.37 -4.51
CA ASN A 230 24.41 10.19 -3.07
C ASN A 230 24.37 8.70 -2.71
N ASP A 231 25.04 8.33 -1.63
CA ASP A 231 25.11 6.94 -1.18
C ASP A 231 23.84 6.50 -0.41
N TRP A 232 22.67 6.59 -1.05
CA TRP A 232 21.38 6.24 -0.43
C TRP A 232 21.04 4.76 -0.51
N VAL A 233 21.64 4.03 -1.46
CA VAL A 233 21.42 2.59 -1.65
C VAL A 233 22.73 1.90 -2.03
N ASN A 234 22.98 0.72 -1.48
CA ASN A 234 24.22 -0.01 -1.74
C ASN A 234 24.28 -0.56 -3.16
N ILE A 235 23.11 -0.91 -3.74
CA ILE A 235 23.00 -1.63 -5.02
C ILE A 235 23.58 -0.88 -6.24
N ILE A 236 23.86 0.42 -6.15
CA ILE A 236 24.51 1.15 -7.25
C ILE A 236 25.96 1.54 -6.92
N HIS A 237 26.32 1.54 -5.64
CA HIS A 237 27.62 2.00 -5.15
C HIS A 237 28.59 0.86 -4.83
N GLU A 238 28.06 -0.35 -4.64
CA GLU A 238 28.81 -1.55 -4.29
C GLU A 238 28.56 -2.70 -5.27
N ASP A 239 29.56 -3.57 -5.41
CA ASP A 239 29.47 -4.85 -6.10
C ASP A 239 29.83 -5.98 -5.13
N ASN A 240 28.90 -6.91 -4.94
CA ASN A 240 29.10 -8.15 -4.20
C ASN A 240 28.35 -9.29 -4.89
N LEU A 241 28.53 -10.53 -4.44
CA LEU A 241 27.88 -11.69 -5.07
C LEU A 241 26.35 -11.56 -5.11
N ARG A 242 25.72 -11.09 -4.03
CA ARG A 242 24.27 -10.93 -3.94
C ARG A 242 23.74 -9.91 -4.95
N TYR A 243 24.49 -8.85 -5.17
CA TYR A 243 24.20 -7.81 -6.14
C TYR A 243 24.39 -8.27 -7.59
N LEU A 244 25.43 -9.05 -7.85
CA LEU A 244 25.68 -9.65 -9.16
C LEU A 244 24.62 -10.71 -9.53
N GLU A 245 23.96 -11.34 -8.55
CA GLU A 245 22.79 -12.21 -8.78
C GLU A 245 21.62 -11.45 -9.46
N LEU A 246 21.46 -10.16 -9.18
CA LEU A 246 20.40 -9.34 -9.78
C LEU A 246 20.76 -8.87 -11.20
N GLY A 247 22.04 -8.64 -11.48
CA GLY A 247 22.54 -8.18 -12.76
C GLY A 247 23.79 -7.32 -12.62
N SER A 248 24.35 -6.90 -13.77
CA SER A 248 25.49 -5.97 -13.77
C SER A 248 25.08 -4.62 -13.16
N LYS A 249 26.08 -3.84 -12.71
CA LYS A 249 25.85 -2.47 -12.22
C LYS A 249 25.04 -1.62 -13.19
N GLU A 250 25.32 -1.73 -14.48
CA GLU A 250 24.61 -1.01 -15.55
C GLU A 250 23.12 -1.40 -15.59
N LYS A 251 22.80 -2.70 -15.54
CA LYS A 251 21.42 -3.17 -15.49
C LYS A 251 20.68 -2.71 -14.24
N ARG A 252 21.36 -2.67 -13.09
CA ARG A 252 20.81 -2.19 -11.82
C ARG A 252 20.49 -0.69 -11.88
N ILE A 253 21.37 0.11 -12.49
CA ILE A 253 21.15 1.54 -12.72
C ILE A 253 20.02 1.77 -13.73
N GLU A 254 19.99 1.02 -14.84
CA GLU A 254 18.95 1.13 -15.86
C GLU A 254 17.56 0.82 -15.28
N TYR A 255 17.45 -0.27 -14.50
CA TYR A 255 16.25 -0.60 -13.78
C TYR A 255 15.80 0.53 -12.86
N LEU A 256 16.71 1.07 -12.04
CA LEU A 256 16.38 2.14 -11.12
C LEU A 256 15.89 3.38 -11.88
N ASN A 257 16.58 3.81 -12.94
CA ASN A 257 16.18 4.95 -13.74
C ASN A 257 14.78 4.78 -14.33
N ARG A 258 14.54 3.67 -15.05
CA ARG A 258 13.24 3.37 -15.65
C ARG A 258 12.14 3.35 -14.60
N THR A 259 12.40 2.74 -13.45
CA THR A 259 11.42 2.60 -12.38
C THR A 259 11.10 3.94 -11.72
N LEU A 260 12.09 4.81 -11.52
CA LEU A 260 11.89 6.17 -11.01
C LEU A 260 11.07 7.02 -12.00
N GLU A 261 11.39 6.97 -13.29
CA GLU A 261 10.66 7.67 -14.35
C GLU A 261 9.19 7.22 -14.41
N ASN A 262 8.95 5.90 -14.48
CA ASN A 262 7.60 5.36 -14.52
C ASN A 262 6.80 5.69 -13.24
N THR A 263 7.47 5.68 -12.09
CA THR A 263 6.84 6.08 -10.81
C THR A 263 6.48 7.56 -10.81
N LYS A 264 7.33 8.41 -11.38
CA LYS A 264 7.07 9.84 -11.53
C LYS A 264 5.84 10.09 -12.43
N GLU A 265 5.77 9.42 -13.57
CA GLU A 265 4.60 9.47 -14.45
C GLU A 265 3.33 8.96 -13.75
N PHE A 266 3.44 7.88 -12.96
CA PHE A 266 2.32 7.35 -12.20
C PHE A 266 1.77 8.38 -11.19
N HIS A 267 2.64 9.08 -10.45
CA HIS A 267 2.22 10.14 -9.51
C HIS A 267 1.51 11.31 -10.21
N GLU A 268 1.90 11.66 -11.44
CA GLU A 268 1.17 12.64 -12.24
C GLU A 268 -0.29 12.21 -12.49
N THR A 269 -0.55 10.90 -12.61
CA THR A 269 -1.93 10.39 -12.78
C THR A 269 -2.82 10.58 -11.56
N LEU A 270 -2.24 10.81 -10.37
CA LEU A 270 -2.96 10.93 -9.10
C LEU A 270 -3.41 12.35 -8.78
N LYS A 271 -2.89 13.36 -9.50
CA LYS A 271 -3.18 14.77 -9.22
C LYS A 271 -4.66 15.11 -9.42
N PHE A 272 -5.12 16.14 -8.71
CA PHE A 272 -6.46 16.70 -8.86
C PHE A 272 -6.76 17.09 -10.31
N ARG A 273 -7.97 16.75 -10.76
CA ARG A 273 -8.50 17.10 -12.08
C ARG A 273 -9.74 17.98 -11.90
N LYS A 274 -9.65 19.24 -12.35
CA LYS A 274 -10.72 20.24 -12.17
C LYS A 274 -12.02 19.89 -12.91
N ASP A 275 -11.90 19.18 -14.02
CA ASP A 275 -12.99 18.71 -14.88
C ASP A 275 -13.52 17.32 -14.47
N PHE A 276 -13.12 16.82 -13.31
CA PHE A 276 -13.52 15.51 -12.80
C PHE A 276 -14.52 15.64 -11.66
N ASP A 277 -15.63 14.92 -11.78
CA ASP A 277 -16.63 14.83 -10.72
C ASP A 277 -16.23 13.70 -9.77
N TYR A 278 -15.69 14.08 -8.60
CA TYR A 278 -15.21 13.11 -7.63
C TYR A 278 -16.40 12.50 -6.86
N PRO A 279 -16.51 11.17 -6.79
CA PRO A 279 -17.48 10.54 -5.90
C PRO A 279 -17.09 10.82 -4.44
N PRO A 280 -17.94 10.50 -3.46
CA PRO A 280 -17.54 10.57 -2.06
C PRO A 280 -16.27 9.77 -1.79
N LEU A 281 -15.26 10.42 -1.20
CA LEU A 281 -13.97 9.80 -0.84
C LEU A 281 -13.72 9.98 0.65
N VAL A 282 -13.16 8.94 1.28
CA VAL A 282 -12.74 8.97 2.68
C VAL A 282 -11.29 8.51 2.82
N THR A 283 -10.51 9.21 3.63
CA THR A 283 -9.19 8.75 4.09
C THR A 283 -9.30 8.29 5.54
N LEU A 284 -8.98 7.03 5.83
CA LEU A 284 -8.77 6.55 7.20
C LEU A 284 -7.31 6.78 7.57
N ALA A 285 -7.09 7.57 8.62
CA ALA A 285 -5.76 7.92 9.11
C ALA A 285 -5.64 7.59 10.60
N SER A 286 -4.41 7.47 11.09
CA SER A 286 -4.11 7.44 12.52
C SER A 286 -2.98 8.41 12.81
N GLY A 287 -3.04 9.05 13.97
CA GLY A 287 -2.05 10.01 14.45
C GLY A 287 -1.42 9.61 15.77
N LYS A 288 -1.62 8.36 16.20
CA LYS A 288 -1.33 7.91 17.56
C LYS A 288 0.10 7.40 17.73
N LEU A 289 0.78 7.12 16.63
CA LEU A 289 2.09 6.50 16.67
C LEU A 289 3.17 7.45 16.15
N PRO A 290 4.32 7.53 16.85
CA PRO A 290 5.52 8.14 16.31
C PRO A 290 5.83 7.52 14.96
N THR A 291 5.97 8.36 13.94
CA THR A 291 6.15 7.93 12.55
C THR A 291 7.31 8.69 11.94
N ASN A 292 8.05 8.03 11.05
CA ASN A 292 9.16 8.65 10.36
C ASN A 292 8.64 9.62 9.27
N GLY A 293 8.83 10.92 9.51
CA GLY A 293 8.49 12.00 8.58
C GLY A 293 9.68 12.48 7.75
N GLY A 294 10.85 11.87 7.89
CA GLY A 294 12.07 12.29 7.21
C GLY A 294 13.33 11.92 7.98
N TYR A 295 14.47 12.42 7.51
CA TYR A 295 15.76 12.21 8.16
C TYR A 295 16.52 13.51 8.28
N MET A 296 17.29 13.63 9.37
CA MET A 296 18.37 14.60 9.37
C MET A 296 19.41 14.16 8.34
N VAL A 297 20.00 15.13 7.66
CA VAL A 297 21.06 14.89 6.66
C VAL A 297 22.26 15.77 6.96
N GLN A 298 23.44 15.29 6.56
CA GLN A 298 24.65 16.11 6.52
C GLN A 298 24.93 16.45 5.06
N ARG A 299 25.08 17.74 4.77
CA ARG A 299 25.51 18.25 3.47
C ARG A 299 27.03 18.38 3.47
N ASP A 300 27.68 17.66 2.55
CA ASP A 300 29.14 17.72 2.36
C ASP A 300 29.40 17.99 0.87
N ASP A 301 29.99 19.14 0.56
CA ASP A 301 30.04 19.73 -0.77
C ASP A 301 28.64 19.71 -1.45
N ASP A 302 28.51 18.88 -2.48
CA ASP A 302 27.30 18.72 -3.26
C ASP A 302 26.44 17.54 -2.77
N LYS A 303 26.95 16.64 -1.93
CA LYS A 303 26.31 15.38 -1.52
C LYS A 303 25.37 15.57 -0.32
N THR A 304 24.33 14.73 -0.26
CA THR A 304 23.38 14.62 0.84
C THR A 304 23.53 13.26 1.48
N LYS A 305 24.17 13.21 2.65
CA LYS A 305 24.32 11.99 3.44
C LYS A 305 23.17 11.87 4.44
N ILE A 306 22.41 10.77 4.35
CA ILE A 306 21.29 10.51 5.26
C ILE A 306 21.84 10.00 6.60
N LEU A 307 21.40 10.61 7.71
CA LEU A 307 21.67 10.15 9.06
C LEU A 307 20.50 9.26 9.52
N TYR A 308 20.54 7.98 9.14
CA TYR A 308 19.42 7.04 9.37
C TYR A 308 19.04 6.82 10.84
N GLU A 309 19.98 7.06 11.76
CA GLU A 309 19.76 7.00 13.21
C GLU A 309 19.09 8.27 13.78
N ASN A 310 18.89 9.28 12.94
CA ASN A 310 18.31 10.58 13.30
C ASN A 310 17.03 10.84 12.49
N PRO A 311 15.97 10.02 12.65
CA PRO A 311 14.71 10.25 11.96
C PRO A 311 14.02 11.51 12.50
N ILE A 312 13.38 12.25 11.60
CA ILE A 312 12.44 13.31 11.96
C ILE A 312 11.14 12.61 12.35
N VAL A 313 10.80 12.67 13.65
CA VAL A 313 9.61 12.01 14.18
C VAL A 313 8.40 12.95 14.09
N VAL A 314 7.34 12.47 13.46
CA VAL A 314 6.04 13.15 13.33
C VAL A 314 4.90 12.25 13.78
N ASN A 315 3.69 12.79 13.89
CA ASN A 315 2.51 11.97 14.17
C ASN A 315 2.06 11.21 12.91
N GLY A 316 1.66 9.96 13.10
CA GLY A 316 1.17 9.09 12.04
C GLY A 316 0.65 7.76 12.58
N ASP A 317 0.60 6.78 11.70
CA ASP A 317 0.08 5.44 11.98
C ASP A 317 1.19 4.39 12.25
N GLY A 318 2.43 4.85 12.41
CA GLY A 318 3.62 4.04 12.62
C GLY A 318 4.36 3.69 11.32
N ALA A 319 3.76 3.96 10.15
CA ALA A 319 4.40 3.78 8.84
C ALA A 319 4.27 5.03 7.96
N VAL A 320 3.13 5.69 7.97
CA VAL A 320 2.78 6.82 7.11
C VAL A 320 2.43 8.04 7.99
N PRO A 321 3.09 9.20 7.77
CA PRO A 321 2.71 10.45 8.44
C PRO A 321 1.26 10.84 8.15
N ILE A 322 0.55 11.46 9.10
CA ILE A 322 -0.85 11.91 8.89
C ILE A 322 -0.97 12.76 7.61
N GLU A 323 -0.07 13.73 7.45
CA GLU A 323 -0.06 14.64 6.29
C GLU A 323 0.08 13.89 4.97
N SER A 324 0.79 12.75 4.98
CA SER A 324 0.94 11.91 3.79
C SER A 324 -0.29 11.07 3.46
N THR A 325 -1.25 10.92 4.39
CA THR A 325 -2.50 10.17 4.15
C THR A 325 -3.59 10.99 3.46
N LYS A 326 -3.41 12.32 3.39
CA LYS A 326 -4.35 13.21 2.73
C LYS A 326 -4.33 12.98 1.23
N LEU A 327 -5.51 13.00 0.60
CA LEU A 327 -5.58 12.96 -0.86
C LEU A 327 -4.88 14.19 -1.46
N PRO A 328 -4.37 14.10 -2.70
CA PRO A 328 -3.78 15.22 -3.41
C PRO A 328 -4.62 16.50 -3.34
N GLU A 329 -3.93 17.65 -3.20
CA GLU A 329 -4.56 18.95 -3.00
C GLU A 329 -5.63 19.25 -4.06
N GLY A 330 -6.82 19.64 -3.61
CA GLY A 330 -7.98 19.93 -4.45
C GLY A 330 -9.00 18.78 -4.54
N ILE A 331 -8.63 17.54 -4.25
CA ILE A 331 -9.56 16.40 -4.27
C ILE A 331 -10.50 16.47 -3.04
N PRO A 332 -11.82 16.59 -3.21
CA PRO A 332 -12.77 16.59 -2.10
C PRO A 332 -12.79 15.23 -1.37
N HIS A 333 -12.65 15.25 -0.05
CA HIS A 333 -12.70 14.04 0.78
C HIS A 333 -12.98 14.35 2.25
N LYS A 334 -13.37 13.32 3.01
CA LYS A 334 -13.42 13.36 4.47
C LYS A 334 -12.28 12.54 5.06
N THR A 335 -11.64 13.05 6.11
CA THR A 335 -10.70 12.25 6.92
C THR A 335 -11.40 11.75 8.17
N ILE A 336 -11.26 10.45 8.47
CA ILE A 336 -11.73 9.82 9.70
C ILE A 336 -10.52 9.21 10.39
N PHE A 337 -10.41 9.46 11.70
CA PHE A 337 -9.26 9.02 12.48
C PHE A 337 -9.58 7.73 13.24
N SER A 338 -8.72 6.73 13.08
CA SER A 338 -8.71 5.51 13.87
C SER A 338 -7.64 5.60 14.96
N GLU A 339 -7.89 4.87 16.05
CA GLU A 339 -6.92 4.67 17.14
C GLU A 339 -5.95 3.51 16.85
N ARG A 340 -6.11 2.82 15.70
CA ARG A 340 -5.30 1.66 15.31
C ARG A 340 -3.98 2.04 14.64
N SER A 341 -3.08 1.07 14.59
CA SER A 341 -1.83 1.15 13.83
C SER A 341 -2.08 0.99 12.33
N HIS A 342 -1.09 1.34 11.49
CA HIS A 342 -1.17 1.27 10.02
C HIS A 342 -1.79 -0.04 9.50
N GLY A 343 -1.27 -1.18 9.96
CA GLY A 343 -1.72 -2.50 9.52
C GLY A 343 -3.13 -2.87 9.99
N GLU A 344 -3.67 -2.18 10.98
CA GLU A 344 -4.93 -2.49 11.64
C GLU A 344 -6.04 -1.47 11.35
N LEU A 345 -5.79 -0.47 10.50
CA LEU A 345 -6.78 0.58 10.18
C LEU A 345 -8.11 0.00 9.66
N LEU A 346 -8.04 -1.03 8.83
CA LEU A 346 -9.23 -1.72 8.31
C LEU A 346 -9.80 -2.78 9.27
N GLU A 347 -9.09 -3.12 10.34
CA GLU A 347 -9.65 -3.95 11.43
C GLU A 347 -10.56 -3.14 12.36
N ASP A 348 -10.50 -1.80 12.29
CA ASP A 348 -11.38 -0.90 13.02
C ASP A 348 -12.74 -0.75 12.32
N LEU A 349 -13.61 -1.74 12.54
CA LEU A 349 -14.93 -1.74 11.93
C LEU A 349 -15.76 -0.50 12.27
N GLU A 350 -15.58 0.10 13.45
CA GLU A 350 -16.34 1.28 13.85
C GLU A 350 -15.97 2.49 12.99
N THR A 351 -14.66 2.69 12.77
CA THR A 351 -14.13 3.73 11.87
C THR A 351 -14.49 3.45 10.40
N VAL A 352 -14.45 2.19 9.95
CA VAL A 352 -14.92 1.81 8.61
C VAL A 352 -16.42 2.07 8.45
N GLY A 353 -17.22 1.77 9.48
CA GLY A 353 -18.65 2.06 9.51
C GLY A 353 -18.96 3.55 9.39
N GLU A 354 -18.22 4.41 10.11
CA GLU A 354 -18.35 5.87 9.97
C GLU A 354 -18.00 6.34 8.55
N ALA A 355 -16.98 5.76 7.92
CA ALA A 355 -16.65 6.04 6.53
C ALA A 355 -17.79 5.67 5.59
N LEU A 356 -18.39 4.49 5.76
CA LEU A 356 -19.55 4.06 4.99
C LEU A 356 -20.77 4.96 5.20
N LEU A 357 -21.02 5.44 6.43
CA LEU A 357 -22.06 6.42 6.70
C LEU A 357 -21.87 7.70 5.88
N PHE A 358 -20.64 8.19 5.77
CA PHE A 358 -20.34 9.36 4.95
C PHE A 358 -20.55 9.07 3.45
N LEU A 359 -19.99 7.96 2.95
CA LEU A 359 -20.07 7.59 1.53
C LEU A 359 -21.51 7.46 1.04
N PHE A 360 -22.41 6.92 1.86
CA PHE A 360 -23.80 6.64 1.49
C PHE A 360 -24.82 7.55 2.18
N SER A 361 -24.38 8.64 2.82
CA SER A 361 -25.30 9.64 3.34
C SER A 361 -26.10 10.29 2.21
N LYS A 362 -27.42 10.45 2.38
CA LYS A 362 -28.38 10.90 1.35
C LYS A 362 -28.14 12.32 0.77
N ASN A 363 -27.07 13.02 1.15
CA ASN A 363 -26.84 14.44 0.87
C ASN A 363 -25.40 14.74 0.40
N ASN A 364 -24.88 14.01 -0.59
CA ASN A 364 -23.74 14.50 -1.37
C ASN A 364 -24.17 14.72 -2.81
#